data_AF-A0A381PVF9-F1
#
_entry.id   AF-A0A381PVF9-F1
#
_cell.length_a   1.000
_cell.length_b   1.000
_cell.length_c   1.000
_cell.angle_alpha   90.00
_cell.angle_beta   90.00
_cell.angle_gamma   90.00
#
_symmetry.space_group_name_H-M   'P 1'
#
loop_
_entity.id
_entity.type
_entity.pdbx_description
1 polymer ?
#
loop_
_entity_poly.entity_id
_entity_poly.type
_entity_poly.pdbx_seq_one_letter_code
_entity_poly.pdbx_strand_id
1 'polypeptide(L)'
;VRDDIDFDIDNDGIDNWNDFLDCDGDGVEDEDASRDHDNDCMNDAVDPDDDNDDILDVDELDGAYGTWRYDHDNDGLSDNYDTDDDNDGLSDWFEQNDGWDMTGQFDHDNDGIPDNMDDDDDGDGIPDVNENDFDIT
;
A
#
# COMPACT_ATOMS: atom_id res chain seq x y z
N VAL A 1 23.72 -12.03 14.05
CA VAL A 1 22.49 -12.83 13.97
C VAL A 1 21.97 -12.54 12.58
N ARG A 2 21.59 -13.56 11.80
CA ARG A 2 21.08 -13.24 10.47
C ARG A 2 19.73 -12.56 10.66
N ASP A 3 19.58 -11.45 9.97
CA ASP A 3 18.39 -10.61 9.94
C ASP A 3 17.43 -11.20 8.91
N ASP A 4 17.09 -12.49 9.09
CA ASP A 4 16.28 -13.25 8.14
C ASP A 4 14.80 -13.29 8.59
N ILE A 5 14.39 -12.42 9.53
CA ILE A 5 13.02 -12.33 10.05
C ILE A 5 12.58 -10.90 9.86
N ASP A 6 11.69 -10.72 8.89
CA ASP A 6 10.90 -9.51 8.77
C ASP A 6 9.83 -9.47 9.88
N PHE A 7 9.63 -8.31 10.49
CA PHE A 7 8.67 -8.13 11.57
C PHE A 7 7.41 -7.37 11.14
N ASP A 8 7.41 -6.83 9.94
CA ASP A 8 6.42 -5.96 9.35
C ASP A 8 6.54 -6.20 7.85
N ILE A 9 5.83 -7.22 7.34
CA ILE A 9 6.10 -7.80 6.03
C ILE A 9 5.66 -6.87 4.91
N ASP A 10 4.60 -6.12 5.15
CA ASP A 10 3.84 -5.21 4.30
C ASP A 10 4.17 -3.73 4.55
N ASN A 11 5.04 -3.42 5.51
CA ASN A 11 5.56 -2.08 5.82
C ASN A 11 4.49 -1.06 6.24
N ASP A 12 3.31 -1.51 6.70
CA ASP A 12 2.21 -0.63 7.12
C ASP A 12 2.47 0.03 8.51
N GLY A 13 3.59 -0.31 9.15
CA GLY A 13 3.98 0.18 10.47
C GLY A 13 3.39 -0.62 11.64
N ILE A 14 2.67 -1.70 11.37
CA ILE A 14 2.11 -2.64 12.33
C ILE A 14 2.90 -3.95 12.26
N ASP A 15 3.39 -4.43 13.41
CA ASP A 15 4.12 -5.70 13.40
C ASP A 15 3.20 -6.88 13.07
N ASN A 16 3.70 -7.86 12.29
CA ASN A 16 3.02 -9.10 11.85
C ASN A 16 2.24 -9.87 12.95
N TRP A 17 2.53 -9.63 14.23
CA TRP A 17 1.77 -10.25 15.32
C TRP A 17 0.51 -9.45 15.66
N ASN A 18 0.62 -8.13 15.70
CA ASN A 18 -0.45 -7.21 16.06
C ASN A 18 -1.27 -6.75 14.87
N ASP A 19 -0.85 -7.15 13.69
CA ASP A 19 -1.48 -6.83 12.44
C ASP A 19 -2.61 -7.82 12.12
N PHE A 20 -3.83 -7.29 12.09
CA PHE A 20 -5.08 -8.06 12.04
C PHE A 20 -6.11 -7.33 11.20
N LEU A 21 -6.68 -8.06 10.24
CA LEU A 21 -7.74 -7.56 9.39
C LEU A 21 -9.13 -7.82 9.99
N ASP A 22 -9.97 -6.78 10.07
CA ASP A 22 -11.39 -6.83 10.47
C ASP A 22 -12.20 -5.96 9.49
N CYS A 23 -12.38 -6.47 8.28
CA CYS A 23 -12.95 -5.73 7.15
C CYS A 23 -14.40 -5.33 7.36
N ASP A 24 -15.16 -6.16 8.08
CA ASP A 24 -16.56 -5.88 8.36
C ASP A 24 -16.79 -5.14 9.70
N GLY A 25 -15.72 -4.94 10.47
CA GLY A 25 -15.71 -4.21 11.74
C GLY A 25 -16.55 -4.88 12.82
N ASP A 26 -16.76 -6.20 12.73
CA ASP A 26 -17.57 -6.96 13.69
C ASP A 26 -16.79 -7.37 14.96
N GLY A 27 -15.48 -7.14 14.96
CA GLY A 27 -14.57 -7.47 16.05
C GLY A 27 -14.09 -8.92 16.02
N VAL A 28 -14.21 -9.60 14.87
CA VAL A 28 -13.64 -10.91 14.58
C VAL A 28 -12.59 -10.73 13.49
N GLU A 29 -11.40 -11.29 13.73
CA GLU A 29 -10.33 -11.34 12.74
C GLU A 29 -10.78 -12.15 11.51
N ASP A 30 -10.71 -11.53 10.33
CA ASP A 30 -11.07 -12.12 9.04
C ASP A 30 -9.88 -12.91 8.45
N GLU A 31 -8.77 -12.21 8.16
CA GLU A 31 -7.53 -12.75 7.56
C GLU A 31 -6.27 -12.17 8.25
N ASP A 32 -5.10 -12.70 7.85
CA ASP A 32 -3.76 -12.24 8.25
C ASP A 32 -3.39 -11.00 7.41
N ALA A 33 -3.42 -9.81 8.04
CA ALA A 33 -3.19 -8.53 7.38
C ALA A 33 -1.74 -8.34 6.90
N SER A 34 -0.78 -9.10 7.46
CA SER A 34 0.64 -9.01 7.07
C SER A 34 0.96 -9.55 5.66
N ARG A 35 -0.10 -9.75 4.88
CA ARG A 35 -0.22 -10.33 3.56
C ARG A 35 -1.42 -9.66 2.84
N ASP A 36 -1.63 -8.39 3.11
CA ASP A 36 -2.64 -7.48 2.58
C ASP A 36 -1.88 -6.18 2.28
N HIS A 37 -0.94 -6.23 1.32
CA HIS A 37 0.09 -5.19 1.20
C HIS A 37 -0.49 -3.79 0.95
N ASP A 38 -1.66 -3.72 0.33
CA ASP A 38 -2.43 -2.51 0.04
C ASP A 38 -3.57 -2.23 1.04
N ASN A 39 -3.73 -3.07 2.08
CA ASN A 39 -4.79 -3.00 3.09
C ASN A 39 -6.22 -2.89 2.53
N ASP A 40 -6.48 -3.48 1.35
CA ASP A 40 -7.75 -3.31 0.64
C ASP A 40 -8.85 -4.29 1.07
N CYS A 41 -8.53 -5.16 2.04
CA CYS A 41 -9.34 -6.28 2.50
C CYS A 41 -9.29 -7.57 1.67
N MET A 42 -8.31 -7.73 0.79
CA MET A 42 -8.08 -8.93 0.00
C MET A 42 -6.62 -9.39 0.11
N ASN A 43 -6.43 -10.51 0.81
CA ASN A 43 -5.10 -11.12 0.92
C ASN A 43 -4.37 -11.27 -0.43
N ASP A 44 -3.07 -10.95 -0.48
CA ASP A 44 -2.19 -11.01 -1.69
C ASP A 44 -2.32 -12.32 -2.50
N ALA A 45 -2.70 -13.43 -1.84
CA ALA A 45 -2.85 -14.70 -2.52
C ALA A 45 -4.03 -14.74 -3.51
N VAL A 46 -4.96 -13.78 -3.39
CA VAL A 46 -6.17 -13.64 -4.19
C VAL A 46 -6.37 -12.23 -4.74
N ASP A 47 -5.66 -11.23 -4.21
CA ASP A 47 -5.57 -9.91 -4.80
C ASP A 47 -4.96 -9.96 -6.20
N PRO A 48 -5.49 -9.21 -7.18
CA PRO A 48 -4.83 -9.02 -8.47
C PRO A 48 -3.83 -7.86 -8.55
N ASP A 49 -3.71 -7.02 -7.51
CA ASP A 49 -2.98 -5.75 -7.43
C ASP A 49 -2.48 -5.48 -5.99
N ASP A 50 -1.46 -6.22 -5.55
CA ASP A 50 -1.00 -6.32 -4.15
C ASP A 50 -0.64 -4.97 -3.50
N ASP A 51 -0.25 -3.93 -4.25
CA ASP A 51 0.14 -2.60 -3.75
C ASP A 51 -0.80 -1.46 -4.19
N ASN A 52 -1.90 -1.78 -4.90
CA ASN A 52 -2.84 -0.80 -5.49
C ASN A 52 -2.15 0.32 -6.29
N ASP A 53 -1.08 0.00 -7.00
CA ASP A 53 -0.37 0.95 -7.87
C ASP A 53 -1.01 1.12 -9.27
N ASP A 54 -2.20 0.52 -9.45
CA ASP A 54 -3.00 0.48 -10.68
C ASP A 54 -2.36 -0.38 -11.80
N ILE A 55 -1.32 -1.16 -11.47
CA ILE A 55 -0.66 -2.17 -12.29
C ILE A 55 -0.73 -3.53 -11.59
N LEU A 56 -1.79 -4.24 -11.97
CA LEU A 56 -1.97 -5.67 -11.70
C LEU A 56 -0.66 -6.47 -11.59
N ASP A 57 -0.52 -7.32 -10.57
CA ASP A 57 0.73 -8.05 -10.30
C ASP A 57 1.23 -8.86 -11.52
N VAL A 58 0.31 -9.32 -12.36
CA VAL A 58 0.64 -10.10 -13.56
C VAL A 58 1.34 -9.28 -14.65
N ASP A 59 1.17 -7.97 -14.62
CA ASP A 59 1.70 -6.99 -15.56
C ASP A 59 2.89 -6.20 -14.97
N GLU A 60 3.18 -6.32 -13.66
CA GLU A 60 4.43 -5.89 -13.02
C GLU A 60 5.69 -6.44 -13.72
N LEU A 61 6.82 -5.76 -13.54
CA LEU A 61 8.07 -6.04 -14.26
C LEU A 61 8.67 -7.42 -13.95
N ASP A 62 8.57 -7.89 -12.71
CA ASP A 62 9.01 -9.23 -12.28
C ASP A 62 7.85 -10.22 -12.08
N GLY A 63 6.61 -9.73 -12.22
CA GLY A 63 5.34 -10.44 -12.25
C GLY A 63 4.89 -10.93 -10.88
N ALA A 64 3.64 -11.39 -10.78
CA ALA A 64 2.77 -11.62 -9.61
C ALA A 64 3.26 -12.18 -8.26
N TYR A 65 4.54 -12.40 -8.06
CA TYR A 65 5.16 -12.65 -6.77
C TYR A 65 6.44 -11.82 -6.68
N GLY A 66 6.35 -10.60 -7.20
CA GLY A 66 7.43 -9.68 -7.43
C GLY A 66 7.96 -9.07 -6.15
N THR A 67 8.87 -8.12 -6.31
CA THR A 67 9.17 -7.15 -5.25
C THR A 67 8.52 -5.80 -5.51
N TRP A 68 7.65 -5.70 -6.52
CA TRP A 68 7.00 -4.44 -6.93
C TRP A 68 5.83 -4.09 -6.03
N ARG A 69 5.08 -5.07 -5.53
CA ARG A 69 4.28 -5.02 -4.27
C ARG A 69 4.90 -4.41 -2.98
N TYR A 70 6.12 -3.87 -3.07
CA TYR A 70 6.85 -3.17 -2.02
C TYR A 70 7.44 -1.86 -2.56
N ASP A 71 6.79 -1.22 -3.55
CA ASP A 71 7.22 -0.03 -4.31
C ASP A 71 5.93 0.73 -4.70
N HIS A 72 5.15 1.17 -3.70
CA HIS A 72 3.77 1.65 -3.87
C HIS A 72 3.68 2.84 -4.85
N ASP A 73 4.67 3.74 -4.83
CA ASP A 73 4.76 4.89 -5.75
C ASP A 73 5.44 4.58 -7.12
N ASN A 74 5.93 3.35 -7.31
CA ASN A 74 6.66 2.91 -8.50
C ASN A 74 7.87 3.76 -8.91
N ASP A 75 8.52 4.44 -7.97
CA ASP A 75 9.70 5.24 -8.26
C ASP A 75 10.96 4.37 -8.53
N GLY A 76 10.87 3.08 -8.17
CA GLY A 76 11.93 2.09 -8.28
C GLY A 76 12.79 1.95 -7.02
N LEU A 77 12.35 2.55 -5.91
CA LEU A 77 12.83 2.36 -4.56
C LEU A 77 11.77 1.59 -3.79
N SER A 78 12.14 0.41 -3.30
CA SER A 78 11.22 -0.31 -2.43
C SER A 78 10.96 0.45 -1.14
N ASP A 79 9.74 0.42 -0.59
CA ASP A 79 9.27 1.15 0.61
C ASP A 79 10.25 1.04 1.78
N ASN A 80 10.83 -0.15 1.99
CA ASN A 80 11.82 -0.36 3.05
C ASN A 80 13.11 0.51 2.91
N TYR A 81 13.33 1.13 1.75
CA TYR A 81 14.40 2.09 1.46
C TYR A 81 13.89 3.47 1.04
N ASP A 82 12.61 3.61 0.66
CA ASP A 82 11.99 4.90 0.46
C ASP A 82 11.71 5.59 1.80
N THR A 83 11.34 6.85 1.73
CA THR A 83 11.03 7.74 2.84
C THR A 83 9.77 8.56 2.56
N ASP A 84 9.09 8.25 1.46
CA ASP A 84 7.90 8.89 0.90
C ASP A 84 7.20 7.84 0.02
N ASP A 85 6.71 6.76 0.64
CA ASP A 85 6.27 5.52 -0.03
C ASP A 85 5.14 5.72 -1.08
N ASP A 86 4.39 6.82 -1.02
CA ASP A 86 3.33 7.23 -1.95
C ASP A 86 3.68 8.50 -2.77
N ASN A 87 4.90 9.03 -2.64
CA ASN A 87 5.36 10.26 -3.31
C ASN A 87 4.46 11.51 -3.15
N ASP A 88 3.60 11.57 -2.13
CA ASP A 88 2.67 12.69 -1.91
C ASP A 88 3.39 14.00 -1.46
N GLY A 89 4.66 13.87 -1.06
CA GLY A 89 5.55 14.93 -0.58
C GLY A 89 5.54 15.16 0.93
N LEU A 90 4.90 14.29 1.69
CA LEU A 90 5.07 14.10 3.12
C LEU A 90 6.23 13.12 3.34
N SER A 91 6.11 12.17 4.22
CA SER A 91 7.16 11.17 4.46
C SER A 91 6.56 10.18 5.42
N ASP A 92 6.86 8.90 5.29
CA ASP A 92 6.31 7.84 6.15
C ASP A 92 6.60 8.08 7.64
N TRP A 93 7.72 8.75 7.98
CA TRP A 93 7.92 9.17 9.37
C TRP A 93 6.87 10.18 9.86
N PHE A 94 6.51 11.14 9.02
CA PHE A 94 5.50 12.15 9.33
C PHE A 94 4.13 11.49 9.44
N GLU A 95 3.73 10.68 8.47
CA GLU A 95 2.40 10.05 8.37
C GLU A 95 2.17 9.06 9.52
N GLN A 96 3.14 8.19 9.81
CA GLN A 96 3.09 7.33 11.01
C GLN A 96 2.96 8.11 12.34
N ASN A 97 3.20 9.43 12.35
CA ASN A 97 3.20 10.26 13.56
C ASN A 97 2.20 11.44 13.53
N ASP A 98 1.43 11.62 12.47
CA ASP A 98 0.50 12.74 12.33
C ASP A 98 -0.82 12.50 13.12
N GLY A 99 -1.11 11.23 13.39
CA GLY A 99 -2.26 10.73 14.13
C GLY A 99 -3.46 10.37 13.25
N TRP A 100 -3.27 10.25 11.94
CA TRP A 100 -4.20 9.71 10.96
C TRP A 100 -3.62 8.43 10.37
N ASP A 101 -4.22 7.30 10.74
CA ASP A 101 -3.74 5.97 10.33
C ASP A 101 -3.95 5.69 8.83
N MET A 102 -4.47 6.65 8.04
CA MET A 102 -4.78 6.49 6.61
C MET A 102 -3.85 7.27 5.69
N THR A 103 -3.06 8.24 6.17
CA THR A 103 -2.18 9.03 5.29
C THR A 103 -0.85 8.31 4.98
N GLY A 104 -0.77 6.99 5.16
CA GLY A 104 0.48 6.27 4.88
C GLY A 104 0.63 6.06 3.37
N GLN A 105 1.32 4.98 2.98
CA GLN A 105 1.52 4.54 1.58
C GLN A 105 0.23 4.23 0.76
N PHE A 106 -0.94 4.68 1.22
CA PHE A 106 -2.28 4.33 0.73
C PHE A 106 -3.21 5.55 0.58
N ASP A 107 -2.70 6.79 0.54
CA ASP A 107 -3.47 8.06 0.38
C ASP A 107 -2.65 9.09 -0.41
N HIS A 108 -2.39 8.81 -1.69
CA HIS A 108 -1.42 9.51 -2.54
C HIS A 108 -1.72 11.03 -2.73
N ASP A 109 -2.96 11.49 -2.55
CA ASP A 109 -3.31 12.92 -2.60
C ASP A 109 -3.57 13.60 -1.25
N ASN A 110 -3.47 12.84 -0.14
CA ASN A 110 -3.76 13.28 1.23
C ASN A 110 -5.19 13.81 1.46
N ASP A 111 -6.21 13.33 0.74
CA ASP A 111 -7.59 13.73 0.99
C ASP A 111 -8.25 12.96 2.15
N GLY A 112 -7.64 11.85 2.57
CA GLY A 112 -8.09 10.96 3.64
C GLY A 112 -9.11 9.91 3.20
N ILE A 113 -9.22 9.66 1.90
CA ILE A 113 -9.84 8.49 1.28
C ILE A 113 -8.69 7.57 0.85
N PRO A 114 -8.68 6.30 1.26
CA PRO A 114 -7.64 5.38 0.80
C PRO A 114 -7.71 5.16 -0.72
N ASP A 115 -6.58 4.98 -1.39
CA ASP A 115 -6.49 4.91 -2.86
C ASP A 115 -7.43 3.86 -3.46
N ASN A 116 -7.53 2.68 -2.82
CA ASN A 116 -8.44 1.61 -3.23
C ASN A 116 -9.95 1.97 -3.20
N MET A 117 -10.29 3.09 -2.54
CA MET A 117 -11.62 3.66 -2.46
C MET A 117 -11.74 5.06 -3.10
N ASP A 118 -10.65 5.64 -3.57
CA ASP A 118 -10.66 6.88 -4.34
C ASP A 118 -10.97 6.60 -5.83
N ASP A 119 -11.56 7.58 -6.51
CA ASP A 119 -11.78 7.55 -7.98
C ASP A 119 -10.81 8.53 -8.69
N ASP A 120 -9.88 9.18 -7.97
CA ASP A 120 -8.88 10.19 -8.40
C ASP A 120 -7.72 10.24 -7.37
N ASP A 121 -7.06 9.10 -7.12
CA ASP A 121 -6.08 8.86 -6.04
C ASP A 121 -4.84 9.79 -6.04
N ASP A 122 -4.39 10.25 -7.21
CA ASP A 122 -3.30 11.22 -7.35
C ASP A 122 -3.75 12.70 -7.24
N GLY A 123 -5.07 12.93 -7.21
CA GLY A 123 -5.68 14.25 -7.12
C GLY A 123 -5.40 15.20 -8.31
N ASP A 124 -5.00 14.69 -9.49
CA ASP A 124 -4.71 15.49 -10.69
C ASP A 124 -5.99 16.01 -11.40
N GLY A 125 -7.13 15.37 -11.12
CA GLY A 125 -8.45 15.66 -11.67
C GLY A 125 -8.84 14.82 -12.90
N ILE A 126 -8.12 13.74 -13.18
CA ILE A 126 -8.41 12.70 -14.15
C ILE A 126 -8.72 11.41 -13.38
N PRO A 127 -9.98 10.91 -13.46
CA PRO A 127 -10.30 9.68 -12.74
C PRO A 127 -9.49 8.48 -13.24
N ASP A 128 -8.98 7.64 -12.33
CA ASP A 128 -8.06 6.49 -12.54
C ASP A 128 -8.55 5.56 -13.65
N VAL A 129 -9.87 5.37 -13.75
CA VAL A 129 -10.53 4.64 -14.86
C VAL A 129 -10.20 5.16 -16.27
N ASN A 130 -9.65 6.37 -16.39
CA ASN A 130 -9.22 7.00 -17.64
C ASN A 130 -7.69 7.19 -17.75
N GLU A 131 -6.95 6.75 -16.76
CA GLU A 131 -5.51 6.87 -16.66
C GLU A 131 -4.82 5.70 -17.37
N ASN A 132 -3.50 5.76 -17.51
CA ASN A 132 -2.76 4.77 -18.31
C ASN A 132 -1.43 4.32 -17.71
N ASP A 133 -0.98 4.86 -16.58
CA ASP A 133 0.39 4.70 -16.08
C ASP A 133 0.56 5.45 -14.75
N PHE A 134 0.96 4.67 -13.73
CA PHE A 134 1.69 4.94 -12.47
C PHE A 134 1.67 6.37 -11.92
N ASP A 135 1.23 6.46 -10.68
CA ASP A 135 1.11 7.63 -9.82
C ASP A 135 2.40 8.46 -9.74
N ILE A 136 2.64 9.23 -10.80
CA ILE A 136 3.73 10.18 -10.91
C ILE A 136 3.24 11.39 -11.70
N THR A 137 2.20 12.11 -11.25
CA THR A 137 2.12 13.58 -11.51
C THR A 137 1.14 14.43 -10.71
#